data_AF-Q65M55-F1
#
_entry.id   AF-Q65M55-F1
#
_cell.length_a   1.000
_cell.length_b   1.000
_cell.length_c   1.000
_cell.angle_alpha   90.00
_cell.angle_beta   90.00
_cell.angle_gamma   90.00
#
_symmetry.space_group_name_H-M   'P 1'
#
loop_
_entity.id
_entity.type
_entity.pdbx_description
1 polymer ?
#
loop_
_entity_poly.entity_id
_entity_poly.type
_entity_poly.pdbx_seq_one_letter_code
_entity_poly.pdbx_strand_id
1 'polypeptide(L)'
;MIINMLKSLAGIKKIPYFPEHVTLNRKHISDHDLDADFPINPTAYQMLKEVDGKKDELEIAEALKGVFNVREEVLQKDLHELLTGLNRRYLINWRYGEGPSFAGVLYQFFSQYHIRYKERFSSHSDSFLLLYIKFLQVISKKIIVFWLVFLMLSLAAYTVVPDGSIVGIAAYFSVVYFGLITGTALHEVVHGIAHRKAAGRNGPQGFLAADMMSVKFVRPVMSLHDKRSIWITALGPLVPGVLGIAGVLFTVFFLKENAVSVGVLLFFSTYALHMMYLLPFMGDGKSIMKQLMIRGIGGKSS
;
A
#
# COMPACT_ATOMS: atom_id res chain seq x y z
N MET A 1 -14.98 -17.34 -4.77
CA MET A 1 -15.77 -18.53 -4.38
C MET A 1 -15.22 -19.19 -3.12
N ILE A 2 -13.97 -19.69 -3.13
CA ILE A 2 -13.30 -20.33 -1.96
C ILE A 2 -13.27 -19.44 -0.71
N ILE A 3 -12.95 -18.14 -0.87
CA ILE A 3 -12.89 -17.18 0.25
C ILE A 3 -14.26 -16.93 0.88
N ASN A 4 -15.36 -16.91 0.10
CA ASN A 4 -16.71 -16.75 0.63
C ASN A 4 -17.22 -18.03 1.30
N MET A 5 -16.84 -19.21 0.77
CA MET A 5 -17.08 -20.52 1.40
C MET A 5 -16.36 -20.65 2.74
N LEU A 6 -15.07 -20.28 2.81
CA LEU A 6 -14.31 -20.25 4.07
C LEU A 6 -14.88 -19.23 5.06
N LYS A 7 -15.40 -18.10 4.56
CA LYS A 7 -16.03 -17.06 5.40
C LYS A 7 -17.32 -17.58 6.06
N SER A 8 -18.15 -18.32 5.32
CA SER A 8 -19.38 -18.91 5.88
C SER A 8 -19.09 -20.12 6.79
N LEU A 9 -18.05 -20.90 6.48
CA LEU A 9 -17.63 -22.06 7.29
C LEU A 9 -16.97 -21.67 8.62
N ALA A 10 -16.27 -20.53 8.68
CA ALA A 10 -15.50 -20.11 9.85
C ALA A 10 -16.17 -18.98 10.68
N GLY A 11 -17.34 -18.46 10.28
CA GLY A 11 -18.04 -17.40 11.01
C GLY A 11 -17.24 -16.10 11.16
N ILE A 12 -16.30 -15.81 10.25
CA ILE A 12 -15.39 -14.66 10.39
C ILE A 12 -16.12 -13.38 9.98
N LYS A 13 -16.44 -12.56 10.97
CA LYS A 13 -17.02 -11.23 10.80
C LYS A 13 -16.11 -10.29 10.01
N LYS A 14 -16.70 -9.47 9.15
CA LYS A 14 -16.02 -8.42 8.39
C LYS A 14 -16.45 -7.07 8.96
N ILE A 15 -15.56 -6.45 9.70
CA ILE A 15 -15.84 -5.30 10.55
C ILE A 15 -15.26 -4.04 9.87
N PRO A 16 -16.10 -3.08 9.44
CA PRO A 16 -15.63 -1.78 8.98
C PRO A 16 -15.11 -0.94 10.15
N TYR A 17 -14.05 -0.17 9.92
CA TYR A 17 -13.57 0.81 10.89
C TYR A 17 -12.97 2.04 10.20
N PHE A 18 -13.07 3.19 10.88
CA PHE A 18 -12.40 4.42 10.46
C PHE A 18 -10.90 4.34 10.79
N PRO A 19 -10.00 4.60 9.82
CA PRO A 19 -8.58 4.76 10.09
C PRO A 19 -8.32 5.90 11.09
N GLU A 20 -7.19 5.84 11.81
CA GLU A 20 -6.87 6.75 12.94
C GLU A 20 -7.06 8.25 12.64
N HIS A 21 -6.83 8.69 11.40
CA HIS A 21 -6.89 10.12 11.01
C HIS A 21 -8.07 10.45 10.09
N VAL A 22 -9.11 9.61 10.13
CA VAL A 22 -10.37 9.87 9.43
C VAL A 22 -11.45 10.11 10.47
N THR A 23 -12.03 11.31 10.49
CA THR A 23 -13.06 11.68 11.46
C THR A 23 -14.40 11.92 10.78
N LEU A 24 -15.48 11.45 11.42
CA LEU A 24 -16.84 11.66 10.96
C LEU A 24 -17.43 12.92 11.59
N ASN A 25 -17.87 13.86 10.74
CA ASN A 25 -18.65 15.03 11.13
C ASN A 25 -20.07 14.95 10.53
N ARG A 26 -20.99 15.79 11.01
CA ARG A 26 -22.42 15.77 10.57
C ARG A 26 -22.62 15.98 9.07
N LYS A 27 -21.73 16.72 8.41
CA LYS A 27 -21.86 17.12 6.99
C LYS A 27 -20.73 16.61 6.10
N HIS A 28 -19.65 16.09 6.68
CA HIS A 28 -18.50 15.61 5.93
C HIS A 28 -17.71 14.55 6.71
N ILE A 29 -16.88 13.81 6.01
CA ILE A 29 -15.80 12.99 6.56
C ILE A 29 -14.50 13.75 6.31
N SER A 30 -13.73 14.04 7.36
CA SER A 30 -12.43 14.71 7.24
C SER A 30 -11.31 13.68 7.21
N ASP A 31 -10.42 13.78 6.24
CA ASP A 31 -9.19 13.02 6.13
C ASP A 31 -8.00 13.92 6.44
N HIS A 32 -7.48 13.82 7.67
CA HIS A 32 -6.39 14.68 8.15
C HIS A 32 -5.03 14.34 7.54
N ASP A 33 -4.84 13.13 7.00
CA ASP A 33 -3.58 12.79 6.31
C ASP A 33 -3.50 13.44 4.92
N LEU A 34 -4.64 13.83 4.34
CA LEU A 34 -4.74 14.50 3.03
C LEU A 34 -5.19 15.95 3.13
N ASP A 35 -5.61 16.42 4.30
CA ASP A 35 -6.24 17.72 4.52
C ASP A 35 -7.44 17.93 3.56
N ALA A 36 -8.37 16.96 3.58
CA ALA A 36 -9.49 16.93 2.66
C ALA A 36 -10.81 16.57 3.36
N ASP A 37 -11.87 17.31 3.04
CA ASP A 37 -13.22 17.04 3.50
C ASP A 37 -14.09 16.44 2.38
N PHE A 38 -14.77 15.34 2.69
CA PHE A 38 -15.67 14.66 1.78
C PHE A 38 -17.11 14.86 2.23
N PRO A 39 -17.98 15.56 1.46
CA PRO A 39 -19.34 15.84 1.88
C PRO A 39 -20.16 14.55 1.99
N ILE A 40 -21.00 14.48 3.02
CA ILE A 40 -21.95 13.38 3.24
C ILE A 40 -23.35 13.94 3.48
N ASN A 41 -24.36 13.17 3.07
CA ASN A 41 -25.74 13.51 3.35
C ASN A 41 -26.15 13.05 4.78
N PRO A 42 -27.28 13.54 5.31
CA PRO A 42 -27.73 13.18 6.67
C PRO A 42 -27.95 11.67 6.86
N THR A 43 -28.42 10.98 5.82
CA THR A 43 -28.64 9.52 5.84
C THR A 43 -27.33 8.76 6.04
N ALA A 44 -26.31 9.07 5.25
CA ALA A 44 -24.99 8.47 5.37
C ALA A 44 -24.36 8.77 6.73
N TYR A 45 -24.54 9.99 7.27
CA TYR A 45 -24.07 10.30 8.61
C TYR A 45 -24.66 9.37 9.67
N GLN A 46 -25.98 9.13 9.64
CA GLN A 46 -26.62 8.23 10.60
C GLN A 46 -26.14 6.78 10.45
N MET A 47 -25.98 6.31 9.20
CA MET A 47 -25.43 4.97 8.94
C MET A 47 -24.00 4.82 9.47
N LEU A 48 -23.14 5.81 9.21
CA LEU A 48 -21.73 5.80 9.57
C LEU A 48 -21.48 5.99 11.06
N LYS A 49 -22.42 6.60 11.78
CA LYS A 49 -22.34 6.75 13.24
C LYS A 49 -22.29 5.41 13.97
N GLU A 50 -22.88 4.36 13.38
CA GLU A 50 -22.87 2.99 13.92
C GLU A 50 -21.58 2.22 13.62
N VAL A 51 -20.66 2.76 12.82
CA VAL A 51 -19.36 2.14 12.52
C VAL A 51 -18.40 2.39 13.67
N ASP A 52 -18.41 1.49 14.65
CA ASP A 52 -17.61 1.57 15.88
C ASP A 52 -16.31 0.74 15.84
N GLY A 53 -16.05 0.04 14.73
CA GLY A 53 -14.91 -0.86 14.59
C GLY A 53 -15.05 -2.19 15.32
N LYS A 54 -16.26 -2.54 15.79
CA LYS A 54 -16.59 -3.82 16.44
C LYS A 54 -17.69 -4.55 15.71
N LYS A 55 -18.73 -3.84 15.28
CA LYS A 55 -19.90 -4.44 14.61
C LYS A 55 -19.60 -4.79 13.16
N ASP A 56 -20.18 -5.89 12.69
CA ASP A 56 -20.20 -6.17 11.25
C ASP A 56 -21.37 -5.47 10.52
N GLU A 57 -21.40 -5.64 9.20
CA GLU A 57 -22.39 -4.97 8.34
C GLU A 57 -23.84 -5.37 8.66
N LEU A 58 -24.08 -6.61 9.09
CA LEU A 58 -25.42 -7.08 9.44
C LEU A 58 -25.86 -6.49 10.78
N GLU A 59 -24.97 -6.49 11.76
CA GLU A 59 -25.23 -5.90 13.09
C GLU A 59 -25.48 -4.39 13.01
N ILE A 60 -24.76 -3.69 12.12
CA ILE A 60 -25.01 -2.26 11.84
C ILE A 60 -26.38 -2.07 11.21
N ALA A 61 -26.75 -2.89 10.22
CA ALA A 61 -28.06 -2.79 9.57
C ALA A 61 -29.22 -3.07 10.55
N GLU A 62 -29.08 -4.05 11.44
CA GLU A 62 -30.05 -4.34 12.50
C GLU A 62 -30.22 -3.15 13.46
N ALA A 63 -29.12 -2.52 13.90
CA ALA A 63 -29.17 -1.34 14.75
C ALA A 63 -29.88 -0.14 14.09
N LEU A 64 -29.80 -0.03 12.76
CA LEU A 64 -30.37 1.07 11.98
C LEU A 64 -31.84 0.84 11.59
N LYS A 65 -32.39 -0.36 11.77
CA LYS A 65 -33.77 -0.73 11.38
C LYS A 65 -34.83 0.13 12.08
N GLY A 66 -34.57 0.57 13.31
CA GLY A 66 -35.47 1.48 14.05
C GLY A 66 -35.32 2.95 13.66
N VAL A 67 -34.26 3.32 12.96
CA VAL A 67 -33.96 4.70 12.56
C VAL A 67 -34.53 5.01 11.18
N PHE A 68 -34.46 4.04 10.26
CA PHE A 68 -34.96 4.18 8.91
C PHE A 68 -36.19 3.29 8.69
N ASN A 69 -37.32 3.90 8.32
CA ASN A 69 -38.54 3.16 7.96
C ASN A 69 -38.45 2.59 6.53
N VAL A 70 -37.51 1.66 6.32
CA VAL A 70 -37.26 1.01 5.02
C VAL A 70 -37.13 -0.50 5.20
N ARG A 71 -37.30 -1.24 4.11
CA ARG A 71 -37.08 -2.69 4.11
C ARG A 71 -35.61 -2.99 4.42
N GLU A 72 -35.38 -4.02 5.23
CA GLU A 72 -34.06 -4.42 5.70
C GLU A 72 -33.09 -4.74 4.55
N GLU A 73 -33.57 -5.42 3.51
CA GLU A 73 -32.78 -5.73 2.31
C GLU A 73 -32.26 -4.47 1.61
N VAL A 74 -33.06 -3.40 1.57
CA VAL A 74 -32.68 -2.12 0.97
C VAL A 74 -31.64 -1.44 1.84
N LEU A 75 -31.85 -1.43 3.17
CA LEU A 75 -30.91 -0.86 4.12
C LEU A 75 -29.54 -1.54 4.07
N GLN A 76 -29.52 -2.88 4.04
CA GLN A 76 -28.27 -3.65 3.91
C GLN A 76 -27.56 -3.35 2.60
N LYS A 77 -28.29 -3.28 1.48
CA LYS A 77 -27.70 -2.96 0.18
C LYS A 77 -27.10 -1.55 0.15
N ASP A 78 -27.84 -0.55 0.64
CA ASP A 78 -27.38 0.84 0.66
C ASP A 78 -26.17 1.01 1.58
N LEU A 79 -26.19 0.34 2.75
CA LEU A 79 -25.05 0.29 3.67
C LEU A 79 -23.83 -0.36 2.99
N HIS A 80 -24.02 -1.48 2.30
CA HIS A 80 -22.95 -2.18 1.57
C HIS A 80 -22.27 -1.26 0.55
N GLU A 81 -23.09 -0.58 -0.26
CA GLU A 81 -22.64 0.33 -1.31
C GLU A 81 -21.89 1.53 -0.71
N LEU A 82 -22.40 2.10 0.38
CA LEU A 82 -21.76 3.20 1.10
C LEU A 82 -20.39 2.79 1.64
N LEU A 83 -20.31 1.70 2.42
CA LEU A 83 -19.06 1.24 3.02
C LEU A 83 -18.03 0.83 1.96
N THR A 84 -18.48 0.15 0.91
CA THR A 84 -17.61 -0.22 -0.22
C THR A 84 -17.13 1.02 -0.98
N GLY A 85 -17.99 2.03 -1.16
CA GLY A 85 -17.66 3.30 -1.77
C GLY A 85 -16.60 4.08 -0.97
N LEU A 86 -16.73 4.11 0.35
CA LEU A 86 -15.76 4.74 1.26
C LEU A 86 -14.43 3.98 1.30
N ASN A 87 -14.46 2.65 1.31
CA ASN A 87 -13.25 1.84 1.25
C ASN A 87 -12.47 2.02 -0.07
N ARG A 88 -13.17 2.18 -1.21
CA ARG A 88 -12.53 2.52 -2.50
C ARG A 88 -11.75 3.85 -2.45
N ARG A 89 -12.15 4.76 -1.55
CA ARG A 89 -11.49 6.05 -1.32
C ARG A 89 -10.54 6.04 -0.13
N TYR A 90 -10.25 4.89 0.47
CA TYR A 90 -9.38 4.74 1.65
C TYR A 90 -9.87 5.47 2.90
N LEU A 91 -11.17 5.73 3.01
CA LEU A 91 -11.80 6.37 4.17
C LEU A 91 -12.26 5.35 5.23
N ILE A 92 -12.41 4.08 4.83
CA ILE A 92 -12.74 2.96 5.71
C ILE A 92 -11.79 1.80 5.40
N ASN A 93 -11.35 1.11 6.44
CA ASN A 93 -10.64 -0.15 6.34
C ASN A 93 -11.52 -1.32 6.80
N TRP A 94 -11.11 -2.54 6.45
CA TRP A 94 -11.76 -3.77 6.89
C TRP A 94 -10.86 -4.54 7.84
N ARG A 95 -11.45 -5.00 8.94
CA ARG A 95 -10.86 -5.96 9.86
C ARG A 95 -11.64 -7.27 9.78
N TYR A 96 -10.95 -8.39 9.84
CA TYR A 96 -11.57 -9.71 9.86
C TYR A 96 -11.44 -10.36 11.24
N GLY A 97 -12.58 -10.62 11.88
CA GLY A 97 -12.70 -11.17 13.23
C GLY A 97 -12.72 -10.12 14.35
N GLU A 98 -13.42 -10.44 15.44
CA GLU A 98 -13.64 -9.56 16.60
C GLU A 98 -12.41 -9.42 17.52
N GLY A 99 -11.47 -10.35 17.44
CA GLY A 99 -10.29 -10.44 18.32
C GLY A 99 -9.06 -11.00 17.63
N PRO A 100 -7.94 -11.16 18.36
CA PRO A 100 -6.71 -11.77 17.84
C PRO A 100 -6.91 -13.28 17.68
N SER A 101 -7.55 -13.69 16.57
CA SER A 101 -7.64 -15.10 16.20
C SER A 101 -6.69 -15.41 15.05
N PHE A 102 -6.02 -16.57 15.10
CA PHE A 102 -5.13 -17.01 14.02
C PHE A 102 -5.87 -17.10 12.67
N ALA A 103 -7.11 -17.59 12.69
CA ALA A 103 -7.97 -17.64 11.51
C ALA A 103 -8.28 -16.24 10.95
N GLY A 104 -8.56 -15.25 11.81
CA GLY A 104 -8.76 -13.85 11.41
C GLY A 104 -7.51 -13.23 10.81
N VAL A 105 -6.33 -13.50 11.38
CA VAL A 105 -5.03 -13.06 10.85
C VAL A 105 -4.76 -13.66 9.47
N LEU A 106 -4.96 -14.97 9.30
CA LEU A 106 -4.82 -15.64 8.01
C LEU A 106 -5.81 -15.07 6.99
N TYR A 107 -7.06 -14.85 7.38
CA TYR A 107 -8.06 -14.31 6.48
C TYR A 107 -7.70 -12.87 6.06
N GLN A 108 -7.30 -12.01 6.99
CA GLN A 108 -6.79 -10.67 6.67
C GLN A 108 -5.59 -10.75 5.72
N PHE A 109 -4.67 -11.68 5.97
CA PHE A 109 -3.51 -11.90 5.12
C PHE A 109 -3.89 -12.32 3.70
N PHE A 110 -4.81 -13.27 3.52
CA PHE A 110 -5.23 -13.68 2.17
C PHE A 110 -6.18 -12.69 1.50
N SER A 111 -6.91 -11.88 2.28
CA SER A 111 -7.82 -10.85 1.75
C SER A 111 -7.10 -9.81 0.89
N GLN A 112 -5.79 -9.59 1.14
CA GLN A 112 -4.98 -8.64 0.39
C GLN A 112 -4.81 -8.98 -1.10
N TYR A 113 -5.03 -10.25 -1.48
CA TYR A 113 -4.93 -10.73 -2.86
C TYR A 113 -6.28 -10.67 -3.61
N HIS A 114 -7.33 -10.10 -3.01
CA HIS A 114 -8.63 -9.95 -3.65
C HIS A 114 -8.68 -8.67 -4.51
N ILE A 115 -9.33 -8.73 -5.68
CA ILE A 115 -9.38 -7.61 -6.68
C ILE A 115 -9.86 -6.28 -6.08
N ARG A 116 -10.78 -6.34 -5.11
CA ARG A 116 -11.36 -5.16 -4.46
C ARG A 116 -10.65 -4.75 -3.17
N TYR A 117 -9.52 -5.37 -2.84
CA TYR A 117 -8.77 -5.04 -1.64
C TYR A 117 -8.22 -3.62 -1.71
N LYS A 118 -8.51 -2.87 -0.66
CA LYS A 118 -8.03 -1.51 -0.40
C LYS A 118 -7.83 -1.39 1.09
N GLU A 119 -6.59 -1.09 1.50
CA GLU A 119 -6.23 -0.87 2.89
C GLU A 119 -5.31 0.34 2.99
N ARG A 120 -5.56 1.17 4.00
CA ARG A 120 -4.75 2.33 4.34
C ARG A 120 -3.94 2.06 5.60
N PHE A 121 -2.68 2.46 5.57
CA PHE A 121 -1.80 2.47 6.74
C PHE A 121 -1.31 3.90 6.98
N SER A 122 -1.85 4.54 8.02
CA SER A 122 -1.40 5.86 8.48
C SER A 122 -0.18 5.73 9.38
N SER A 123 0.75 6.68 9.33
CA SER A 123 1.93 6.69 10.22
C SER A 123 2.39 8.10 10.51
N HIS A 124 2.41 8.50 11.77
CA HIS A 124 2.87 9.83 12.19
C HIS A 124 4.37 9.91 12.50
N SER A 125 5.14 8.85 12.23
CA SER A 125 6.57 8.89 12.56
C SER A 125 7.35 9.72 11.54
N ASP A 126 8.08 10.73 12.01
CA ASP A 126 9.06 11.46 11.20
C ASP A 126 10.38 10.70 11.04
N SER A 127 10.57 9.60 11.78
CA SER A 127 11.78 8.81 11.72
C SER A 127 11.83 7.95 10.46
N PHE A 128 12.89 8.13 9.67
CA PHE A 128 13.19 7.30 8.50
C PHE A 128 13.12 5.82 8.84
N LEU A 129 13.77 5.40 9.92
CA LEU A 129 13.89 3.99 10.27
C LEU A 129 12.53 3.38 10.64
N LEU A 130 11.69 4.11 11.36
CA LEU A 130 10.36 3.64 11.73
C LEU A 130 9.43 3.55 10.51
N LEU A 131 9.47 4.54 9.61
CA LEU A 131 8.75 4.49 8.35
C LEU A 131 9.24 3.32 7.48
N TYR A 132 10.55 3.14 7.40
CA TYR A 132 11.16 2.06 6.63
C TYR A 132 10.77 0.69 7.13
N ILE A 133 10.87 0.43 8.44
CA ILE A 133 10.44 -0.84 9.02
C ILE A 133 8.95 -1.08 8.76
N LYS A 134 8.10 -0.06 8.94
CA LYS A 134 6.66 -0.19 8.70
C LYS A 134 6.36 -0.51 7.24
N PHE A 135 6.99 0.19 6.29
CA PHE A 135 6.77 0.00 4.87
C PHE A 135 7.33 -1.35 4.42
N LEU A 136 8.49 -1.75 4.94
CA LEU A 136 9.09 -3.06 4.74
C LEU A 136 8.14 -4.16 5.19
N GLN A 137 7.52 -4.04 6.38
CA GLN A 137 6.53 -5.00 6.87
C GLN A 137 5.32 -5.11 5.96
N VAL A 138 4.73 -3.97 5.55
CA VAL A 138 3.55 -3.95 4.66
C VAL A 138 3.87 -4.56 3.30
N ILE A 139 4.99 -4.16 2.67
CA ILE A 139 5.41 -4.67 1.36
C ILE A 139 5.75 -6.16 1.47
N SER A 140 6.52 -6.56 2.47
CA SER A 140 6.90 -7.96 2.71
C SER A 140 5.66 -8.83 2.85
N LYS A 141 4.72 -8.46 3.73
CA LYS A 141 3.45 -9.18 3.93
C LYS A 141 2.71 -9.41 2.62
N LYS A 142 2.80 -8.46 1.70
CA LYS A 142 2.04 -8.48 0.46
C LYS A 142 2.64 -9.37 -0.62
N ILE A 143 3.95 -9.46 -0.69
CA ILE A 143 4.58 -10.26 -1.75
C ILE A 143 5.06 -11.62 -1.25
N ILE A 144 5.21 -11.84 0.07
CA ILE A 144 5.85 -13.05 0.65
C ILE A 144 5.29 -14.37 0.13
N VAL A 145 4.01 -14.42 -0.25
CA VAL A 145 3.40 -15.62 -0.83
C VAL A 145 4.08 -16.02 -2.13
N PHE A 146 4.45 -15.07 -3.00
CA PHE A 146 5.15 -15.39 -4.25
C PHE A 146 6.51 -16.01 -3.99
N TRP A 147 7.23 -15.51 -2.98
CA TRP A 147 8.51 -16.10 -2.57
C TRP A 147 8.34 -17.51 -1.99
N LEU A 148 7.36 -17.71 -1.11
CA LEU A 148 7.06 -19.03 -0.56
C LEU A 148 6.64 -20.03 -1.64
N VAL A 149 5.80 -19.63 -2.58
CA VAL A 149 5.39 -20.47 -3.71
C VAL A 149 6.59 -20.82 -4.58
N PHE A 150 7.45 -19.86 -4.89
CA PHE A 150 8.67 -20.13 -5.65
C PHE A 150 9.57 -21.14 -4.94
N LEU A 151 9.81 -20.97 -3.64
CA LEU A 151 10.62 -21.90 -2.85
C LEU A 151 10.01 -23.31 -2.78
N MET A 152 8.68 -23.42 -2.62
CA MET A 152 8.00 -24.71 -2.65
C MET A 152 8.16 -25.41 -4.01
N LEU A 153 8.05 -24.66 -5.11
CA LEU A 153 8.26 -25.19 -6.45
C LEU A 153 9.73 -25.60 -6.68
N SER A 154 10.70 -24.82 -6.21
CA SER A 154 12.12 -25.19 -6.26
C SER A 154 12.41 -26.45 -5.45
N LEU A 155 11.81 -26.59 -4.26
CA LEU A 155 11.94 -27.78 -3.43
C LEU A 155 11.34 -29.01 -4.13
N ALA A 156 10.12 -28.89 -4.67
CA ALA A 156 9.49 -29.97 -5.43
C ALA A 156 10.34 -30.37 -6.65
N ALA A 157 10.87 -29.39 -7.41
CA ALA A 157 11.76 -29.65 -8.53
C ALA A 157 13.02 -30.41 -8.10
N TYR A 158 13.65 -30.00 -6.98
CA TYR A 158 14.84 -30.68 -6.44
C TYR A 158 14.56 -32.12 -6.00
N THR A 159 13.37 -32.42 -5.47
CA THR A 159 13.01 -33.80 -5.11
C THR A 159 12.85 -34.73 -6.32
N VAL A 160 12.49 -34.17 -7.48
CA VAL A 160 12.33 -34.94 -8.73
C VAL A 160 13.66 -35.02 -9.49
N VAL A 161 14.42 -33.92 -9.52
CA VAL A 161 15.73 -33.81 -10.19
C VAL A 161 16.72 -33.21 -9.20
N PRO A 162 17.54 -34.03 -8.52
CA PRO A 162 18.49 -33.57 -7.50
C PRO A 162 19.71 -32.84 -8.08
N ASP A 163 19.48 -31.69 -8.72
CA ASP A 163 20.52 -30.82 -9.28
C ASP A 163 20.80 -29.63 -8.35
N GLY A 164 22.07 -29.44 -8.00
CA GLY A 164 22.53 -28.30 -7.19
C GLY A 164 22.25 -26.93 -7.82
N SER A 165 22.08 -26.87 -9.15
CA SER A 165 21.70 -25.64 -9.85
C SER A 165 20.36 -25.07 -9.35
N ILE A 166 19.41 -25.94 -8.98
CA ILE A 166 18.08 -25.55 -8.48
C ILE A 166 18.20 -24.80 -7.15
N VAL A 167 19.09 -25.27 -6.27
CA VAL A 167 19.38 -24.60 -4.99
C VAL A 167 20.01 -23.23 -5.23
N GLY A 168 20.93 -23.14 -6.19
CA GLY A 168 21.53 -21.87 -6.61
C GLY A 168 20.49 -20.88 -7.14
N ILE A 169 19.58 -21.32 -8.00
CA ILE A 169 18.47 -20.50 -8.52
C ILE A 169 17.58 -20.01 -7.38
N ALA A 170 17.21 -20.88 -6.44
CA ALA A 170 16.40 -20.52 -5.27
C ALA A 170 17.09 -19.48 -4.37
N ALA A 171 18.40 -19.63 -4.15
CA ALA A 171 19.20 -18.68 -3.39
C ALA A 171 19.26 -17.31 -4.08
N TYR A 172 19.63 -17.25 -5.36
CA TYR A 172 19.71 -15.99 -6.10
C TYR A 172 18.35 -15.32 -6.30
N PHE A 173 17.28 -16.10 -6.52
CA PHE A 173 15.92 -15.57 -6.53
C PHE A 173 15.58 -14.91 -5.20
N SER A 174 15.93 -15.53 -4.07
CA SER A 174 15.71 -14.94 -2.74
C SER A 174 16.47 -13.62 -2.54
N VAL A 175 17.68 -13.52 -3.08
CA VAL A 175 18.47 -12.28 -3.04
C VAL A 175 17.82 -11.17 -3.87
N VAL A 176 17.42 -11.46 -5.12
CA VAL A 176 16.67 -10.54 -5.98
C VAL A 176 15.38 -10.09 -5.29
N TYR A 177 14.66 -11.04 -4.71
CA TYR A 177 13.40 -10.81 -4.04
C TYR A 177 13.55 -9.89 -2.81
N PHE A 178 14.57 -10.10 -1.99
CA PHE A 178 14.90 -9.22 -0.87
C PHE A 178 15.31 -7.82 -1.35
N GLY A 179 16.05 -7.73 -2.45
CA GLY A 179 16.40 -6.46 -3.11
C GLY A 179 15.17 -5.69 -3.57
N LEU A 180 14.19 -6.36 -4.18
CA LEU A 180 12.92 -5.74 -4.58
C LEU A 180 12.11 -5.20 -3.39
N ILE A 181 11.95 -5.99 -2.32
CA ILE A 181 11.21 -5.53 -1.12
C ILE A 181 11.89 -4.30 -0.51
N THR A 182 13.19 -4.40 -0.23
CA THR A 182 13.93 -3.34 0.46
C THR A 182 14.07 -2.09 -0.40
N GLY A 183 14.31 -2.23 -1.70
CA GLY A 183 14.34 -1.13 -2.65
C GLY A 183 12.99 -0.42 -2.77
N THR A 184 11.89 -1.18 -2.86
CA THR A 184 10.53 -0.60 -2.92
C THR A 184 10.16 0.09 -1.61
N ALA A 185 10.52 -0.49 -0.46
CA ALA A 185 10.32 0.15 0.84
C ALA A 185 11.10 1.47 0.92
N LEU A 186 12.36 1.49 0.48
CA LEU A 186 13.16 2.71 0.43
C LEU A 186 12.55 3.76 -0.51
N HIS A 187 12.10 3.34 -1.70
CA HIS A 187 11.44 4.20 -2.68
C HIS A 187 10.25 4.96 -2.07
N GLU A 188 9.34 4.23 -1.44
CA GLU A 188 8.12 4.79 -0.85
C GLU A 188 8.41 5.63 0.41
N VAL A 189 9.40 5.26 1.22
CA VAL A 189 9.84 6.05 2.38
C VAL A 189 10.44 7.38 1.97
N VAL A 190 11.23 7.39 0.89
CA VAL A 190 11.81 8.63 0.35
C VAL A 190 10.71 9.58 -0.14
N HIS A 191 9.69 9.06 -0.84
CA HIS A 191 8.49 9.85 -1.17
C HIS A 191 7.83 10.45 0.08
N GLY A 192 7.67 9.63 1.12
CA GLY A 192 7.07 10.03 2.39
C GLY A 192 7.84 11.15 3.09
N ILE A 193 9.14 10.98 3.29
CA ILE A 193 9.98 11.93 4.01
C ILE A 193 10.15 13.22 3.22
N ALA A 194 10.39 13.13 1.91
CA ALA A 194 10.52 14.30 1.07
C ALA A 194 9.22 15.13 1.08
N HIS A 195 8.06 14.47 1.05
CA HIS A 195 6.77 15.12 1.18
C HIS A 195 6.60 15.81 2.55
N ARG A 196 6.82 15.09 3.65
CA ARG A 196 6.65 15.63 5.01
C ARG A 196 7.57 16.81 5.29
N LYS A 197 8.82 16.73 4.82
CA LYS A 197 9.77 17.84 4.91
C LYS A 197 9.29 19.08 4.13
N ALA A 198 8.62 18.88 3.00
CA ALA A 198 8.07 19.97 2.21
C ALA A 198 6.74 20.52 2.77
N ALA A 199 5.90 19.66 3.36
CA ALA A 199 4.61 20.04 3.97
C ALA A 199 4.78 20.70 5.36
N GLY A 200 5.88 20.44 6.05
CA GLY A 200 6.15 20.96 7.40
C GLY A 200 5.55 20.08 8.50
N ARG A 201 5.93 20.37 9.76
CA ARG A 201 5.59 19.52 10.94
C ARG A 201 4.08 19.35 11.18
N ASN A 202 3.28 20.36 10.84
CA ASN A 202 1.83 20.35 11.03
C ASN A 202 1.07 20.16 9.71
N GLY A 203 1.77 19.93 8.60
CA GLY A 203 1.14 19.70 7.31
C GLY A 203 0.58 18.28 7.18
N PRO A 204 -0.25 18.04 6.16
CA PRO A 204 -0.79 16.71 5.88
C PRO A 204 0.35 15.71 5.64
N GLN A 205 0.32 14.60 6.37
CA GLN A 205 1.45 13.66 6.43
C GLN A 205 1.44 12.61 5.32
N GLY A 206 0.33 12.45 4.61
CA GLY A 206 0.10 11.36 3.67
C GLY A 206 0.03 9.99 4.35
N PHE A 207 -0.42 8.99 3.60
CA PHE A 207 -0.56 7.62 4.09
C PHE A 207 -0.08 6.59 3.06
N LEU A 208 0.20 5.38 3.53
CA LEU A 208 0.51 4.26 2.64
C LEU A 208 -0.79 3.57 2.22
N ALA A 209 -1.05 3.53 0.92
CA ALA A 209 -2.17 2.82 0.34
C ALA A 209 -1.70 1.47 -0.20
N ALA A 210 -2.37 0.40 0.21
CA ALA A 210 -2.23 -0.91 -0.41
C ALA A 210 -3.51 -1.24 -1.20
N ASP A 211 -3.32 -1.76 -2.40
CA ASP A 211 -4.37 -2.46 -3.14
C ASP A 211 -3.87 -3.83 -3.59
N MET A 212 -4.63 -4.59 -4.37
CA MET A 212 -4.24 -5.96 -4.75
C MET A 212 -2.83 -6.03 -5.36
N MET A 213 -2.45 -5.09 -6.23
CA MET A 213 -1.23 -5.20 -7.04
C MET A 213 -0.17 -4.13 -6.74
N SER A 214 -0.52 -3.05 -6.04
CA SER A 214 0.40 -1.97 -5.69
C SER A 214 0.41 -1.64 -4.19
N VAL A 215 1.53 -1.11 -3.73
CA VAL A 215 1.66 -0.38 -2.47
C VAL A 215 2.26 0.96 -2.87
N LYS A 216 1.64 2.07 -2.43
CA LYS A 216 2.06 3.41 -2.82
C LYS A 216 1.82 4.41 -1.72
N PHE A 217 2.71 5.37 -1.58
CA PHE A 217 2.52 6.50 -0.71
C PHE A 217 1.58 7.51 -1.38
N VAL A 218 0.42 7.74 -0.75
CA VAL A 218 -0.57 8.72 -1.19
C VAL A 218 -0.36 10.00 -0.41
N ARG A 219 -0.22 11.10 -1.16
CA ARG A 219 -0.02 12.44 -0.62
C ARG A 219 -0.98 13.44 -1.26
N PRO A 220 -1.34 14.51 -0.56
CA PRO A 220 -2.05 15.62 -1.17
C PRO A 220 -1.25 16.22 -2.32
N VAL A 221 -1.97 16.79 -3.28
CA VAL A 221 -1.35 17.52 -4.38
C VAL A 221 -0.86 18.86 -3.83
N MET A 222 0.44 18.97 -3.57
CA MET A 222 1.08 20.27 -3.40
C MET A 222 0.83 21.12 -4.65
N SER A 223 0.69 22.44 -4.50
CA SER A 223 0.27 23.34 -5.59
C SER A 223 0.93 22.94 -6.92
N LEU A 224 0.13 22.85 -7.99
CA LEU A 224 0.53 22.30 -9.31
C LEU A 224 1.76 23.01 -9.93
N HIS A 225 2.12 24.17 -9.39
CA HIS A 225 3.20 25.03 -9.83
C HIS A 225 4.43 24.96 -8.90
N ASP A 226 4.46 24.09 -7.89
CA ASP A 226 5.61 23.95 -7.00
C ASP A 226 6.66 22.99 -7.57
N LYS A 227 7.89 23.49 -7.76
CA LYS A 227 9.03 22.69 -8.25
C LYS A 227 9.36 21.56 -7.27
N ARG A 228 8.99 21.71 -5.99
CA ARG A 228 9.18 20.69 -4.96
C ARG A 228 8.39 19.43 -5.26
N SER A 229 7.19 19.51 -5.83
CA SER A 229 6.36 18.33 -6.15
C SER A 229 7.03 17.38 -7.16
N ILE A 230 7.68 17.94 -8.18
CA ILE A 230 8.45 17.15 -9.16
C ILE A 230 9.63 16.48 -8.48
N TRP A 231 10.38 17.22 -7.66
CA TRP A 231 11.52 16.67 -6.92
C TRP A 231 11.13 15.55 -5.98
N ILE A 232 10.06 15.72 -5.19
CA ILE A 232 9.55 14.67 -4.31
C ILE A 232 9.22 13.42 -5.13
N THR A 233 8.57 13.59 -6.29
CA THR A 233 8.22 12.49 -7.19
C THR A 233 9.45 11.81 -7.80
N ALA A 234 10.50 12.57 -8.11
CA ALA A 234 11.72 12.03 -8.69
C ALA A 234 12.63 11.34 -7.65
N LEU A 235 12.64 11.81 -6.39
CA LEU A 235 13.52 11.29 -5.34
C LEU A 235 13.21 9.84 -4.97
N GLY A 236 11.93 9.44 -4.97
CA GLY A 236 11.51 8.07 -4.70
C GLY A 236 12.26 7.03 -5.53
N PRO A 237 12.29 7.12 -6.86
CA PRO A 237 13.07 6.21 -7.71
C PRO A 237 14.56 6.56 -7.79
N LEU A 238 14.95 7.83 -7.69
CA LEU A 238 16.33 8.27 -7.86
C LEU A 238 17.23 7.79 -6.71
N VAL A 239 16.79 7.88 -5.45
CA VAL A 239 17.59 7.45 -4.29
C VAL A 239 17.95 5.96 -4.34
N PRO A 240 17.00 5.00 -4.40
CA PRO A 240 17.33 3.59 -4.56
C PRO A 240 18.07 3.32 -5.88
N GLY A 241 17.74 4.03 -6.97
CA GLY A 241 18.41 3.87 -8.26
C GLY A 241 19.90 4.21 -8.21
N VAL A 242 20.27 5.36 -7.64
CA VAL A 242 21.67 5.79 -7.46
C VAL A 242 22.42 4.85 -6.54
N LEU A 243 21.80 4.40 -5.44
CA LEU A 243 22.39 3.40 -4.54
C LEU A 243 22.63 2.06 -5.27
N GLY A 244 21.70 1.65 -6.13
CA GLY A 244 21.83 0.47 -6.96
C GLY A 244 23.00 0.58 -7.95
N ILE A 245 23.09 1.69 -8.69
CA ILE A 245 24.20 1.93 -9.62
C ILE A 245 25.54 1.94 -8.87
N ALA A 246 25.63 2.66 -7.74
CA ALA A 246 26.83 2.70 -6.94
C ALA A 246 27.24 1.30 -6.44
N GLY A 247 26.29 0.49 -5.98
CA GLY A 247 26.53 -0.87 -5.51
C GLY A 247 26.92 -1.85 -6.62
N VAL A 248 26.34 -1.70 -7.82
CA VAL A 248 26.75 -2.45 -9.02
C VAL A 248 28.19 -2.11 -9.40
N LEU A 249 28.53 -0.82 -9.51
CA LEU A 249 29.90 -0.39 -9.81
C LEU A 249 30.89 -0.86 -8.74
N PHE A 250 30.51 -0.76 -7.46
CA PHE A 250 31.33 -1.25 -6.36
C PHE A 250 31.60 -2.76 -6.50
N THR A 251 30.59 -3.53 -6.86
CA THR A 251 30.72 -4.98 -7.02
C THR A 251 31.62 -5.34 -8.20
N VAL A 252 31.46 -4.66 -9.34
CA VAL A 252 32.25 -4.90 -10.55
C VAL A 252 33.73 -4.53 -10.36
N PHE A 253 34.02 -3.42 -9.67
CA PHE A 253 35.40 -2.93 -9.55
C PHE A 253 36.17 -3.46 -8.34
N PHE A 254 35.48 -3.82 -7.25
CA PHE A 254 36.14 -4.12 -5.97
C PHE A 254 35.92 -5.54 -5.45
N LEU A 255 34.94 -6.29 -5.95
CA LEU A 255 34.69 -7.66 -5.50
C LEU A 255 35.27 -8.68 -6.48
N LYS A 256 35.95 -9.69 -5.93
CA LYS A 256 36.40 -10.86 -6.70
C LYS A 256 35.20 -11.70 -7.11
N GLU A 257 35.28 -12.29 -8.31
CA GLU A 257 34.24 -13.16 -8.84
C GLU A 257 34.04 -14.41 -7.97
N ASN A 258 32.88 -14.50 -7.34
CA ASN A 258 32.42 -15.67 -6.59
C ASN A 258 30.88 -15.61 -6.41
N ALA A 259 30.29 -16.66 -5.82
CA ALA A 259 28.84 -16.72 -5.64
C ALA A 259 28.28 -15.55 -4.79
N VAL A 260 29.05 -15.05 -3.82
CA VAL A 260 28.63 -13.90 -3.00
C VAL A 260 28.64 -12.62 -3.82
N SER A 261 29.66 -12.38 -4.64
CA SER A 261 29.73 -11.21 -5.51
C SER A 261 28.59 -11.19 -6.53
N VAL A 262 28.22 -12.36 -7.08
CA VAL A 262 27.03 -12.49 -7.95
C VAL A 262 25.76 -12.11 -7.19
N GLY A 263 25.59 -12.61 -5.96
CA GLY A 263 24.45 -12.24 -5.12
C GLY A 263 24.38 -10.73 -4.85
N VAL A 264 25.49 -10.12 -4.45
CA VAL A 264 25.58 -8.67 -4.21
C VAL A 264 25.27 -7.88 -5.48
N LEU A 265 25.79 -8.31 -6.63
CA LEU A 265 25.50 -7.71 -7.93
C LEU A 265 24.01 -7.75 -8.26
N LEU A 266 23.36 -8.91 -8.09
CA LEU A 266 21.93 -9.08 -8.33
C LEU A 266 21.10 -8.21 -7.39
N PHE A 267 21.46 -8.17 -6.11
CA PHE A 267 20.79 -7.31 -5.11
C PHE A 267 20.82 -5.84 -5.55
N PHE A 268 21.99 -5.28 -5.85
CA PHE A 268 22.09 -3.87 -6.26
C PHE A 268 21.51 -3.61 -7.66
N SER A 269 21.50 -4.60 -8.54
CA SER A 269 20.80 -4.50 -9.82
C SER A 269 19.31 -4.26 -9.62
N THR A 270 18.66 -4.92 -8.63
CA THR A 270 17.25 -4.64 -8.33
C THR A 270 17.00 -3.22 -7.82
N TYR A 271 17.96 -2.63 -7.11
CA TYR A 271 17.89 -1.22 -6.72
C TYR A 271 18.00 -0.32 -7.95
N ALA A 272 18.92 -0.62 -8.86
CA ALA A 272 19.10 0.14 -10.10
C ALA A 272 17.85 0.12 -10.99
N LEU A 273 17.08 -0.98 -10.99
CA LEU A 273 15.80 -1.08 -11.71
C LEU A 273 14.79 0.01 -11.32
N HIS A 274 14.90 0.60 -10.12
CA HIS A 274 14.02 1.68 -9.71
C HIS A 274 14.15 2.93 -10.60
N MET A 275 15.27 3.11 -11.30
CA MET A 275 15.42 4.18 -12.29
C MET A 275 14.42 4.07 -13.45
N MET A 276 13.90 2.88 -13.75
CA MET A 276 12.88 2.71 -14.79
C MET A 276 11.57 3.43 -14.44
N TYR A 277 11.28 3.66 -13.15
CA TYR A 277 10.10 4.43 -12.74
C TYR A 277 10.18 5.92 -13.11
N LEU A 278 11.36 6.43 -13.50
CA LEU A 278 11.51 7.79 -14.03
C LEU A 278 11.18 7.90 -15.53
N LEU A 279 10.98 6.78 -16.23
CA LEU A 279 10.60 6.80 -17.64
C LEU A 279 9.22 7.48 -17.81
N PRO A 280 9.04 8.31 -18.84
CA PRO A 280 7.87 9.19 -18.98
C PRO A 280 6.52 8.46 -19.11
N PHE A 281 6.55 7.16 -19.37
CA PHE A 281 5.37 6.30 -19.51
C PHE A 281 5.13 5.35 -18.32
N MET A 282 6.00 5.35 -17.30
CA MET A 282 5.90 4.49 -16.12
C MET A 282 5.74 5.29 -14.83
N GLY A 283 4.98 4.72 -13.89
CA GLY A 283 4.84 5.17 -12.49
C GLY A 283 5.02 6.68 -12.25
N ASP A 284 6.15 7.02 -11.63
CA ASP A 284 6.51 8.39 -11.23
C ASP A 284 6.86 9.28 -12.41
N GLY A 285 7.54 8.77 -13.44
CA GLY A 285 7.90 9.52 -14.65
C GLY A 285 6.66 9.99 -15.41
N LYS A 286 5.59 9.19 -15.45
CA LYS A 286 4.28 9.62 -15.96
C LYS A 286 3.68 10.76 -15.15
N SER A 287 3.80 10.71 -13.82
CA SER A 287 3.34 11.78 -12.92
C SER A 287 4.13 13.07 -13.14
N ILE A 288 5.46 12.97 -13.26
CA ILE A 288 6.36 14.09 -13.57
C ILE A 288 6.00 14.70 -14.92
N MET A 289 5.82 13.89 -15.96
CA MET A 289 5.43 14.36 -17.29
C MET A 289 4.10 15.12 -17.25
N LYS A 290 3.10 14.59 -16.53
CA LYS A 290 1.81 15.28 -16.35
C LYS A 290 1.98 16.63 -15.66
N GLN A 291 2.81 16.72 -14.62
CA GLN A 291 3.10 17.98 -13.93
C GLN A 291 3.82 18.99 -14.83
N LEU A 292 4.77 18.53 -15.65
CA LEU A 292 5.49 19.36 -16.61
C LEU A 292 4.57 19.86 -17.73
N MET A 293 3.69 19.01 -18.27
CA MET A 293 2.73 19.39 -19.32
C MET A 293 1.70 20.41 -18.81
N ILE A 294 1.16 20.21 -17.61
CA ILE A 294 0.21 21.17 -17.01
C ILE A 294 0.85 22.54 -16.82
N ARG A 295 2.13 22.58 -16.44
CA ARG A 295 2.90 23.84 -16.39
C ARG A 295 3.14 24.44 -17.78
N GLY A 296 3.46 23.61 -18.77
CA GLY A 296 3.68 24.07 -20.16
C GLY A 296 2.42 24.64 -20.81
N ILE A 297 1.24 24.12 -20.44
CA ILE A 297 -0.07 24.56 -20.96
C ILE A 297 -0.64 25.73 -20.13
N GLY A 298 -0.33 25.81 -18.83
CA GLY A 298 -0.90 26.80 -17.89
C GLY A 298 0.02 27.96 -17.46
N GLY A 299 1.30 27.96 -17.83
CA GLY A 299 2.28 28.91 -17.28
C GLY A 299 2.57 30.12 -18.16
N LYS A 300 1.80 31.20 -17.98
CA LYS A 300 2.41 32.54 -18.03
C LYS A 300 3.41 32.61 -16.88
N SER A 301 4.68 32.84 -17.20
CA SER A 301 5.68 33.20 -16.22
C SER A 301 5.32 34.56 -15.61
N SER A 302 5.15 34.61 -14.30
CA SER A 302 5.40 35.80 -13.49
C SER A 302 6.40 35.42 -12.42
#